data_AF-A0A1Y2GEZ7-F1
#
_entry.id   AF-A0A1Y2GEZ7-F1
#
_cell.length_a   1.000
_cell.length_b   1.000
_cell.length_c   1.000
_cell.angle_alpha   90.00
_cell.angle_beta   90.00
_cell.angle_gamma   90.00
#
_symmetry.space_group_name_H-M   'P 1'
#
loop_
_entity.id
_entity.type
_entity.pdbx_description
1 polymer ?
#
loop_
_entity_poly.entity_id
_entity_poly.type
_entity_poly.pdbx_seq_one_letter_code
_entity_poly.pdbx_strand_id
1 'polypeptide(L)'
;MLPQHKKLMLRNRWSLVLASSLMVATFLHHVNAHVTMIYPLPRGHPANPNAEFLDHDCTNAPLYDGCAGGRKIFPCGNYPPDKQITQTFEAGQIVNVRFASSEFGLPGQPTPLPTSDQARHSGGLCEFSLSYDQGKTFGVFARYHKSCPDLLYEWPVKLPDNLPSCDNCIFAWSWTGAVGAVPEYYMSCADIKITGKVPQGGLPPEVASTSLRLANMPGYPYDYYPGDGFGNMKGTGPSPEELDANMRGATGGPDPNSPPLQRRRRSLDSKNRGVDRRDGRRAI
;
A
#
# COMPACT_ATOMS: atom_id res chain seq x y z
N MET A 1 42.02 -61.00 -35.36
CA MET A 1 40.75 -60.42 -34.88
C MET A 1 40.91 -60.06 -33.42
N LEU A 2 40.69 -58.80 -33.06
CA LEU A 2 40.68 -58.25 -31.70
C LEU A 2 39.53 -58.88 -30.84
N PRO A 3 39.51 -58.79 -29.49
CA PRO A 3 39.77 -57.54 -28.78
C PRO A 3 40.52 -57.58 -27.44
N GLN A 4 41.22 -56.47 -27.21
CA GLN A 4 41.69 -56.00 -25.92
C GLN A 4 40.51 -55.64 -25.02
N HIS A 5 40.21 -56.49 -24.04
CA HIS A 5 39.45 -56.11 -22.86
C HIS A 5 40.21 -56.65 -21.66
N LYS A 6 40.71 -55.74 -20.81
CA LYS A 6 41.35 -55.92 -19.49
C LYS A 6 42.75 -55.29 -19.43
N LYS A 7 42.82 -53.96 -19.53
CA LYS A 7 43.89 -53.12 -18.94
C LYS A 7 43.57 -51.65 -19.20
N LEU A 8 42.51 -51.14 -18.56
CA LEU A 8 42.39 -49.71 -18.22
C LEU A 8 41.27 -49.44 -17.20
N MET A 9 41.06 -50.36 -16.26
CA MET A 9 40.41 -50.04 -15.00
C MET A 9 41.53 -49.65 -14.03
N LEU A 10 41.42 -48.49 -13.36
CA LEU A 10 42.44 -47.80 -12.54
C LEU A 10 43.40 -46.86 -13.30
N ARG A 11 42.88 -45.78 -13.89
CA ARG A 11 43.48 -44.42 -13.81
C ARG A 11 42.62 -43.44 -14.62
N ASN A 12 41.62 -42.89 -13.94
CA ASN A 12 41.09 -41.51 -14.06
C ASN A 12 39.64 -41.48 -13.57
N ARG A 13 39.46 -41.75 -12.27
CA ARG A 13 38.25 -41.34 -11.54
C ARG A 13 38.35 -39.88 -11.05
N TRP A 14 39.10 -39.04 -11.78
CA TRP A 14 39.38 -37.64 -11.44
C TRP A 14 39.01 -36.68 -12.58
N SER A 15 38.04 -37.05 -13.43
CA SER A 15 37.57 -36.16 -14.50
C SER A 15 36.04 -36.13 -14.64
N LEU A 16 35.32 -36.62 -13.63
CA LEU A 16 33.85 -36.75 -13.63
C LEU A 16 33.21 -36.20 -12.33
N VAL A 17 33.75 -35.10 -11.80
CA VAL A 17 33.07 -34.28 -10.76
C VAL A 17 32.90 -32.82 -11.22
N LEU A 18 33.12 -32.53 -12.50
CA LEU A 18 32.75 -31.25 -13.12
C LEU A 18 31.39 -31.36 -13.85
N ALA A 19 30.49 -32.20 -13.33
CA ALA A 19 29.10 -32.22 -13.73
C ALA A 19 28.28 -31.47 -12.67
N SER A 20 27.66 -30.37 -13.10
CA SER A 20 26.49 -29.77 -12.45
C SER A 20 26.72 -28.92 -11.19
N SER A 21 27.58 -27.91 -11.29
CA SER A 21 27.43 -26.68 -10.49
C SER A 21 27.21 -25.49 -11.41
N LEU A 22 26.25 -25.58 -12.33
CA LEU A 22 25.68 -24.37 -12.92
C LEU A 22 24.78 -23.78 -11.83
N MET A 23 25.30 -22.79 -11.12
CA MET A 23 24.52 -21.92 -10.24
C MET A 23 23.26 -21.51 -11.00
N VAL A 24 22.12 -22.10 -10.65
CA VAL A 24 20.85 -21.42 -10.83
C VAL A 24 20.88 -20.31 -9.80
N ALA A 25 21.51 -19.19 -10.15
CA ALA A 25 21.25 -17.93 -9.50
C ALA A 25 19.78 -17.65 -9.77
N THR A 26 18.90 -18.14 -8.88
CA THR A 26 17.55 -17.61 -8.79
C THR A 26 17.74 -16.13 -8.53
N PHE A 27 17.61 -15.32 -9.57
CA PHE A 27 17.30 -13.91 -9.41
C PHE A 27 16.01 -13.88 -8.62
N LEU A 28 16.14 -13.81 -7.30
CA LEU A 28 15.11 -13.27 -6.43
C LEU A 28 14.88 -11.87 -7.00
N HIS A 29 13.90 -11.76 -7.89
CA HIS A 29 13.35 -10.48 -8.25
C HIS A 29 12.76 -9.99 -6.94
N HIS A 30 13.51 -9.16 -6.22
CA HIS A 30 12.94 -8.31 -5.19
C HIS A 30 11.94 -7.46 -5.94
N VAL A 31 10.67 -7.87 -5.89
CA VAL A 31 9.57 -7.01 -6.27
C VAL A 31 9.57 -5.93 -5.21
N ASN A 32 10.33 -4.86 -5.46
CA ASN A 32 10.35 -3.70 -4.59
C ASN A 32 9.07 -2.92 -4.88
N ALA A 33 7.96 -3.46 -4.37
CA ALA A 33 6.64 -2.94 -4.66
C ALA A 33 6.30 -1.88 -3.60
N HIS A 34 6.74 -0.64 -3.81
CA HIS A 34 6.78 0.39 -2.78
C HIS A 34 6.26 1.74 -3.32
N VAL A 35 5.23 2.28 -2.66
CA VAL A 35 4.57 3.55 -3.04
C VAL A 35 4.53 4.49 -1.83
N THR A 36 4.79 5.77 -2.05
CA THR A 36 4.64 6.84 -1.06
C THR A 36 3.78 7.98 -1.59
N MET A 37 3.14 8.72 -0.69
CA MET A 37 2.67 10.07 -1.00
C MET A 37 3.86 10.99 -1.32
N ILE A 38 3.72 11.85 -2.32
CA ILE A 38 4.69 12.89 -2.69
C ILE A 38 4.10 14.29 -2.75
N TYR A 39 2.78 14.39 -2.66
CA TYR A 39 2.10 15.65 -2.42
C TYR A 39 0.80 15.38 -1.66
N PRO A 40 0.56 15.97 -0.47
CA PRO A 40 1.50 16.81 0.28
C PRO A 40 2.84 16.10 0.59
N LEU A 41 3.93 16.85 0.74
CA LEU A 41 5.27 16.33 1.02
C LEU A 41 5.30 15.70 2.42
N PRO A 42 5.59 14.39 2.56
CA PRO A 42 5.55 13.74 3.86
C PRO A 42 6.86 13.87 4.65
N ARG A 43 6.75 13.68 5.97
CA ARG A 43 7.86 13.46 6.90
C ARG A 43 8.75 12.33 6.40
N GLY A 44 10.03 12.40 6.70
CA GLY A 44 10.98 11.33 6.35
C GLY A 44 11.38 11.30 4.88
N HIS A 45 10.62 11.93 3.97
CA HIS A 45 10.79 11.72 2.54
C HIS A 45 11.95 12.55 1.95
N PRO A 46 12.88 11.97 1.15
CA PRO A 46 14.01 12.68 0.55
C PRO A 46 13.66 13.93 -0.27
N ALA A 47 12.49 13.94 -0.89
CA ALA A 47 11.98 15.09 -1.64
C ALA A 47 11.38 16.20 -0.76
N ASN A 48 11.20 15.99 0.54
CA ASN A 48 10.75 17.02 1.47
C ASN A 48 11.96 17.77 2.06
N PRO A 49 12.24 19.02 1.63
CA PRO A 49 13.40 19.77 2.13
C PRO A 49 13.26 20.15 3.61
N ASN A 50 12.07 20.04 4.19
CA ASN A 50 11.80 20.38 5.58
C ASN A 50 11.77 19.16 6.50
N ALA A 51 11.90 17.94 5.98
CA ALA A 51 11.95 16.76 6.81
C ALA A 51 13.13 16.83 7.80
N GLU A 52 12.85 16.51 9.06
CA GLU A 52 13.89 16.48 10.11
C GLU A 52 14.88 15.34 9.90
N PHE A 53 14.38 14.21 9.40
CA PHE A 53 15.16 13.04 9.01
C PHE A 53 14.86 12.69 7.55
N LEU A 54 15.90 12.32 6.78
CA LEU A 54 15.75 11.85 5.40
C LEU A 54 16.00 10.35 5.37
N ASP A 55 14.93 9.59 5.12
CA ASP A 55 14.98 8.15 4.96
C ASP A 55 15.02 7.80 3.47
N HIS A 56 16.16 7.32 3.00
CA HIS A 56 16.33 6.93 1.60
C HIS A 56 15.95 5.47 1.33
N ASP A 57 15.68 4.70 2.39
CA ASP A 57 15.54 3.24 2.31
C ASP A 57 14.08 2.81 2.40
N CYS A 58 13.31 3.44 3.30
CA CYS A 58 12.02 2.89 3.74
C CYS A 58 10.81 3.81 3.53
N THR A 59 10.95 4.99 2.94
CA THR A 59 9.81 5.94 2.81
C THR A 59 8.66 5.37 2.01
N ASN A 60 8.98 4.57 1.02
CA ASN A 60 8.01 3.97 0.11
C ASN A 60 7.56 2.59 0.60
N ALA A 61 8.12 2.10 1.71
CA ALA A 61 7.83 0.79 2.26
C ALA A 61 6.52 0.78 3.07
N PRO A 62 5.87 -0.40 3.18
CA PRO A 62 4.83 -0.58 4.18
C PRO A 62 5.38 -0.43 5.59
N LEU A 63 4.48 -0.23 6.55
CA LEU A 63 4.84 -0.20 7.98
C LEU A 63 5.36 -1.57 8.42
N TYR A 64 6.15 -1.57 9.49
CA TYR A 64 6.75 -2.74 10.14
C TYR A 64 7.58 -3.58 9.18
N ASP A 65 7.14 -4.81 8.87
CA ASP A 65 7.89 -5.82 8.13
C ASP A 65 8.21 -5.40 6.68
N GLY A 66 7.59 -4.32 6.19
CA GLY A 66 7.92 -3.71 4.90
C GLY A 66 9.29 -3.03 4.84
N CYS A 67 9.79 -2.53 5.97
CA CYS A 67 11.08 -1.86 6.06
C CYS A 67 12.11 -2.76 6.76
N ALA A 68 13.33 -2.83 6.23
CA ALA A 68 14.41 -3.59 6.86
C ALA A 68 14.58 -3.22 8.34
N GLY A 69 14.44 -4.23 9.20
CA GLY A 69 14.55 -4.08 10.66
C GLY A 69 13.27 -3.58 11.36
N GLY A 70 12.12 -3.52 10.68
CA GLY A 70 10.84 -3.17 11.31
C GLY A 70 10.73 -1.71 11.77
N ARG A 71 11.57 -0.83 11.22
CA ARG A 71 11.80 0.53 11.75
C ARG A 71 10.65 1.51 11.50
N LYS A 72 9.83 1.25 10.47
CA LYS A 72 8.75 2.14 10.05
C LYS A 72 7.46 1.82 10.82
N ILE A 73 7.25 2.47 11.96
CA ILE A 73 6.22 2.09 12.94
C ILE A 73 5.00 3.02 12.84
N PHE A 74 3.80 2.50 13.13
CA PHE A 74 2.59 3.35 13.19
C PHE A 74 2.63 4.30 14.40
N PRO A 75 2.16 5.56 14.28
CA PRO A 75 1.72 6.23 13.06
C PRO A 75 2.89 6.90 12.31
N CYS A 76 2.66 7.28 11.06
CA CYS A 76 3.58 8.11 10.27
C CYS A 76 5.00 7.55 10.10
N GLY A 77 5.19 6.25 10.25
CA GLY A 77 6.51 5.62 10.21
C GLY A 77 7.40 5.94 11.42
N ASN A 78 6.86 6.58 12.47
CA ASN A 78 7.59 7.14 13.59
C ASN A 78 8.66 8.18 13.18
N TYR A 79 8.49 8.81 12.01
CA TYR A 79 9.36 9.91 11.61
C TYR A 79 9.09 11.15 12.47
N PRO A 80 10.16 11.88 12.88
CA PRO A 80 10.00 13.15 13.58
C PRO A 80 9.21 14.15 12.74
N PRO A 81 8.50 15.10 13.37
CA PRO A 81 7.89 16.23 12.66
C PRO A 81 8.90 16.98 11.81
N ASP A 82 8.41 17.64 10.76
CA ASP A 82 9.23 18.50 9.91
C ASP A 82 9.83 19.67 10.71
N LYS A 83 11.00 20.15 10.29
CA LYS A 83 11.70 21.32 10.83
C LYS A 83 10.82 22.56 10.84
N GLN A 84 10.01 22.69 9.78
CA GLN A 84 9.10 23.80 9.56
C GLN A 84 7.93 23.34 8.70
N ILE A 85 6.77 23.95 8.95
CA ILE A 85 5.55 23.67 8.21
C ILE A 85 5.45 24.65 7.04
N THR A 86 5.64 24.15 5.83
CA THR A 86 5.62 24.97 4.61
C THR A 86 4.39 24.76 3.75
N GLN A 87 3.56 23.78 4.09
CA GLN A 87 2.38 23.41 3.32
C GLN A 87 1.14 23.95 4.02
N THR A 88 0.54 24.99 3.46
CA THR A 88 -0.68 25.61 4.01
C THR A 88 -1.86 25.31 3.10
N PHE A 89 -2.97 24.91 3.70
CA PHE A 89 -4.24 24.67 3.03
C PHE A 89 -5.36 25.47 3.68
N GLU A 90 -6.40 25.78 2.90
CA GLU A 90 -7.62 26.40 3.39
C GLU A 90 -8.70 25.34 3.66
N ALA A 91 -9.54 25.54 4.68
CA ALA A 91 -10.73 24.71 4.85
C ALA A 91 -11.61 24.76 3.59
N GLY A 92 -12.06 23.61 3.09
CA GLY A 92 -12.76 23.51 1.80
C GLY A 92 -11.86 23.41 0.57
N GLN A 93 -10.53 23.55 0.71
CA GLN A 93 -9.60 23.40 -0.41
C GLN A 93 -9.56 21.97 -0.94
N ILE A 94 -9.47 21.84 -2.26
CA ILE A 94 -9.18 20.57 -2.93
C ILE A 94 -7.66 20.38 -2.97
N VAL A 95 -7.20 19.26 -2.41
CA VAL A 95 -5.80 18.83 -2.44
C VAL A 95 -5.68 17.70 -3.45
N ASN A 96 -4.93 17.93 -4.53
CA ASN A 96 -4.67 16.91 -5.55
C ASN A 96 -3.53 16.00 -5.10
N VAL A 97 -3.83 14.96 -4.32
CA VAL A 97 -2.81 14.07 -3.78
C VAL A 97 -2.09 13.33 -4.90
N ARG A 98 -0.77 13.24 -4.80
CA ARG A 98 0.09 12.53 -5.77
C ARG A 98 1.00 11.53 -5.06
N PHE A 99 1.40 10.53 -5.81
CA PHE A 99 2.23 9.43 -5.33
C PHE A 99 3.54 9.33 -6.12
N ALA A 100 4.52 8.65 -5.53
CA ALA A 100 5.78 8.27 -6.15
C ALA A 100 6.18 6.86 -5.73
N SER A 101 7.08 6.26 -6.50
CA SER A 101 7.75 4.99 -6.19
C SER A 101 9.26 5.19 -6.19
N SER A 102 10.02 4.12 -6.00
CA SER A 102 11.48 4.16 -6.15
C SER A 102 11.93 4.49 -7.58
N GLU A 103 11.06 4.32 -8.57
CA GLU A 103 11.40 4.45 -10.00
C GLU A 103 10.74 5.66 -10.67
N PHE A 104 9.57 6.11 -10.17
CA PHE A 104 8.74 7.12 -10.82
C PHE A 104 8.20 8.16 -9.84
N GLY A 105 7.96 9.38 -10.35
CA GLY A 105 7.24 10.44 -9.63
C GLY A 105 8.11 11.42 -8.84
N LEU A 106 9.42 11.20 -8.72
CA LEU A 106 10.37 12.15 -8.13
C LEU A 106 11.07 13.02 -9.19
N PRO A 107 11.59 14.21 -8.82
CA PRO A 107 12.40 15.03 -9.72
C PRO A 107 13.58 14.24 -10.31
N GLY A 108 13.74 14.30 -11.63
CA GLY A 108 14.80 13.60 -12.36
C GLY A 108 14.50 12.12 -12.70
N GLN A 109 13.40 11.57 -12.19
CA GLN A 109 12.92 10.25 -12.62
C GLN A 109 12.12 10.33 -13.93
N PRO A 110 12.07 9.23 -14.71
CA PRO A 110 11.21 9.17 -15.88
C PRO A 110 9.73 9.32 -15.50
N THR A 111 8.92 9.81 -16.45
CA THR A 111 7.47 9.74 -16.33
C THR A 111 7.01 8.29 -16.55
N PRO A 112 6.13 7.73 -15.70
CA PRO A 112 5.63 6.38 -15.91
C PRO A 112 4.83 6.31 -17.22
N LEU A 113 4.93 5.19 -17.92
CA LEU A 113 4.03 4.84 -19.02
C LEU A 113 2.83 4.07 -18.46
N PRO A 114 1.71 3.95 -19.20
CA PRO A 114 0.58 3.15 -18.75
C PRO A 114 0.91 1.68 -18.43
N THR A 115 1.99 1.15 -19.01
CA THR A 115 2.50 -0.21 -18.80
C THR A 115 3.61 -0.29 -17.76
N SER A 116 4.02 0.83 -17.15
CA SER A 116 5.05 0.84 -16.11
C SER A 116 4.62 0.03 -14.90
N ASP A 117 5.59 -0.63 -14.25
CA ASP A 117 5.38 -1.25 -12.95
C ASP A 117 5.36 -0.13 -11.89
N GLN A 118 4.16 0.28 -11.49
CA GLN A 118 3.99 1.34 -10.50
C GLN A 118 3.98 0.83 -9.07
N ALA A 119 4.17 -0.48 -8.84
CA ALA A 119 4.04 -1.10 -7.53
C ALA A 119 2.68 -0.88 -6.84
N ARG A 120 1.62 -0.60 -7.60
CA ARG A 120 0.32 -0.22 -7.05
C ARG A 120 -0.57 -1.38 -6.61
N HIS A 121 -0.14 -2.63 -6.70
CA HIS A 121 -0.84 -3.80 -6.14
C HIS A 121 -2.33 -3.92 -6.55
N SER A 122 -2.66 -3.62 -7.82
CA SER A 122 -4.05 -3.52 -8.33
C SER A 122 -4.93 -2.53 -7.56
N GLY A 123 -4.32 -1.52 -6.94
CA GLY A 123 -4.91 -0.55 -6.03
C GLY A 123 -5.33 -1.16 -4.68
N GLY A 124 -6.52 -0.83 -4.20
CA GLY A 124 -7.01 -1.21 -2.87
C GLY A 124 -7.79 -0.07 -2.21
N LEU A 125 -7.67 0.06 -0.89
CA LEU A 125 -8.30 1.15 -0.14
C LEU A 125 -7.26 2.20 0.23
N CYS A 126 -7.43 3.42 -0.29
CA CYS A 126 -6.77 4.60 0.23
C CYS A 126 -7.69 5.38 1.17
N GLU A 127 -7.16 5.79 2.31
CA GLU A 127 -7.84 6.70 3.23
C GLU A 127 -7.00 7.95 3.44
N PHE A 128 -7.65 9.11 3.41
CA PHE A 128 -7.04 10.41 3.73
C PHE A 128 -7.66 10.92 5.01
N SER A 129 -6.79 11.27 5.95
CA SER A 129 -7.17 11.61 7.31
C SER A 129 -6.40 12.81 7.83
N LEU A 130 -6.97 13.45 8.84
CA LEU A 130 -6.35 14.55 9.56
C LEU A 130 -6.11 14.14 11.01
N SER A 131 -5.06 14.68 11.61
CA SER A 131 -4.84 14.65 13.06
C SER A 131 -4.53 16.06 13.57
N TYR A 132 -5.25 16.45 14.62
CA TYR A 132 -5.09 17.74 15.31
C TYR A 132 -4.41 17.56 16.68
N ASP A 133 -3.99 16.34 17.02
CA ASP A 133 -3.45 15.97 18.33
C ASP A 133 -2.09 15.27 18.24
N GLN A 134 -1.31 15.66 17.22
CA GLN A 134 0.05 15.16 16.96
C GLN A 134 0.11 13.66 16.63
N GLY A 135 -0.93 13.14 15.99
CA GLY A 135 -1.00 11.76 15.51
C GLY A 135 -1.51 10.77 16.55
N LYS A 136 -2.12 11.22 17.65
CA LYS A 136 -2.74 10.31 18.62
C LYS A 136 -4.06 9.76 18.08
N THR A 137 -4.82 10.60 17.40
CA THR A 137 -6.06 10.22 16.70
C THR A 137 -6.07 10.74 15.28
N PHE A 138 -6.77 10.02 14.40
CA PHE A 138 -6.93 10.37 12.99
C PHE A 138 -8.40 10.28 12.60
N GLY A 139 -8.91 11.35 12.01
CA GLY A 139 -10.26 11.40 11.43
C GLY A 139 -10.20 11.35 9.91
N VAL A 140 -10.80 10.33 9.31
CA VAL A 140 -10.87 10.12 7.86
C VAL A 140 -11.93 11.04 7.25
N PHE A 141 -11.54 11.77 6.20
CA PHE A 141 -12.43 12.71 5.51
C PHE A 141 -12.55 12.43 4.01
N ALA A 142 -11.73 11.55 3.43
CA ALA A 142 -11.83 11.13 2.04
C ALA A 142 -11.35 9.68 1.86
N ARG A 143 -11.93 8.97 0.88
CA ARG A 143 -11.57 7.59 0.53
C ARG A 143 -11.59 7.37 -0.97
N TYR A 144 -10.68 6.52 -1.44
CA TYR A 144 -10.72 5.91 -2.77
C TYR A 144 -10.56 4.41 -2.63
N HIS A 145 -11.34 3.67 -3.39
CA HIS A 145 -11.41 2.21 -3.40
C HIS A 145 -10.95 1.69 -4.76
N LYS A 146 -10.54 0.41 -4.78
CA LYS A 146 -10.14 -0.36 -5.97
C LYS A 146 -8.92 0.17 -6.69
N SER A 147 -8.94 1.39 -7.23
CA SER A 147 -7.91 1.88 -8.14
C SER A 147 -6.81 2.70 -7.45
N CYS A 148 -6.97 3.08 -6.17
CA CYS A 148 -5.96 3.86 -5.45
C CYS A 148 -4.93 2.99 -4.73
N PRO A 149 -3.63 3.35 -4.74
CA PRO A 149 -3.01 4.47 -5.45
C PRO A 149 -2.71 4.13 -6.92
N ASP A 150 -2.44 5.15 -7.71
CA ASP A 150 -1.88 5.06 -9.07
C ASP A 150 -1.11 6.36 -9.35
N LEU A 151 0.11 6.27 -9.86
CA LEU A 151 1.02 7.40 -10.06
C LEU A 151 0.67 8.21 -11.34
N LEU A 152 -0.16 7.65 -12.23
CA LEU A 152 -0.64 8.31 -13.45
C LEU A 152 -1.91 9.14 -13.23
N TYR A 153 -2.39 9.20 -12.00
CA TYR A 153 -3.57 9.97 -11.60
C TYR A 153 -3.25 10.92 -10.45
N GLU A 154 -3.96 12.05 -10.43
CA GLU A 154 -4.12 12.86 -9.22
C GLU A 154 -5.36 12.40 -8.47
N TRP A 155 -5.31 12.50 -7.15
CA TRP A 155 -6.36 12.03 -6.25
C TRP A 155 -6.92 13.21 -5.47
N PRO A 156 -7.88 13.95 -6.04
CA PRO A 156 -8.40 15.16 -5.43
C PRO A 156 -9.21 14.79 -4.17
N VAL A 157 -8.89 15.43 -3.06
CA VAL A 157 -9.66 15.30 -1.81
C VAL A 157 -10.00 16.69 -1.30
N LYS A 158 -11.28 16.96 -1.05
CA LYS A 158 -11.71 18.24 -0.50
C LYS A 158 -11.60 18.20 1.02
N LEU A 159 -10.81 19.10 1.60
CA LEU A 159 -10.80 19.32 3.04
C LEU A 159 -12.20 19.74 3.51
N PRO A 160 -12.70 19.26 4.67
CA PRO A 160 -13.98 19.70 5.20
C PRO A 160 -14.09 21.23 5.30
N ASP A 161 -15.26 21.77 4.95
CA ASP A 161 -15.48 23.22 4.90
C ASP A 161 -15.46 23.90 6.27
N ASN A 162 -15.70 23.13 7.34
CA ASN A 162 -15.83 23.58 8.72
C ASN A 162 -14.60 23.24 9.58
N LEU A 163 -13.45 22.90 8.97
CA LEU A 163 -12.23 22.68 9.72
C LEU A 163 -11.83 23.94 10.52
N PRO A 164 -11.45 23.78 11.80
CA PRO A 164 -10.79 24.84 12.53
C PRO A 164 -9.36 25.06 12.04
N SER A 165 -8.84 26.26 12.30
CA SER A 165 -7.45 26.58 12.01
C SER A 165 -6.53 25.70 12.86
N CYS A 166 -5.43 25.27 12.25
CA CYS A 166 -4.40 24.51 12.92
C CYS A 166 -3.04 24.89 12.36
N ASP A 167 -2.13 25.37 13.20
CA ASP A 167 -0.76 25.71 12.77
C ASP A 167 0.12 24.48 12.58
N ASN A 168 -0.23 23.36 13.21
CA ASN A 168 0.47 22.09 13.10
C ASN A 168 -0.51 20.92 13.22
N CYS A 169 -1.07 20.54 12.07
CA CYS A 169 -1.86 19.32 11.94
C CYS A 169 -1.17 18.38 10.96
N ILE A 170 -1.57 17.11 11.03
CA ILE A 170 -1.03 16.06 10.18
C ILE A 170 -2.08 15.72 9.12
N PHE A 171 -1.68 15.79 7.85
CA PHE A 171 -2.39 15.15 6.74
C PHE A 171 -1.79 13.76 6.53
N ALA A 172 -2.58 12.72 6.66
CA ALA A 172 -2.12 11.34 6.50
C ALA A 172 -2.84 10.66 5.35
N TRP A 173 -2.05 10.06 4.46
CA TRP A 173 -2.50 9.03 3.53
C TRP A 173 -2.18 7.67 4.13
N SER A 174 -3.14 6.75 4.05
CA SER A 174 -2.92 5.34 4.33
C SER A 174 -3.47 4.47 3.22
N TRP A 175 -2.88 3.29 3.04
CA TRP A 175 -3.28 2.38 1.99
C TRP A 175 -3.16 0.92 2.41
N THR A 176 -4.21 0.15 2.12
CA THR A 176 -4.21 -1.30 2.20
C THR A 176 -4.41 -1.87 0.80
N GLY A 177 -3.39 -2.58 0.29
CA GLY A 177 -3.36 -3.13 -1.07
C GLY A 177 -4.43 -4.19 -1.32
N ALA A 178 -4.77 -4.38 -2.59
CA ALA A 178 -5.72 -5.42 -3.01
C ALA A 178 -5.08 -6.80 -3.14
N VAL A 179 -3.81 -6.83 -3.53
CA VAL A 179 -3.02 -8.06 -3.67
C VAL A 179 -1.60 -7.84 -3.17
N GLY A 180 -0.99 -8.86 -2.60
CA GLY A 180 0.40 -8.81 -2.15
C GLY A 180 0.87 -10.20 -1.77
N ALA A 181 2.17 -10.45 -1.83
CA ALA A 181 2.74 -11.70 -1.34
C ALA A 181 2.49 -11.86 0.17
N VAL A 182 2.54 -10.73 0.88
CA VAL A 182 2.09 -10.57 2.26
C VAL A 182 1.06 -9.43 2.32
N PRO A 183 0.12 -9.43 3.27
CA PRO A 183 -0.74 -8.28 3.52
C PRO A 183 0.08 -7.13 4.08
N GLU A 184 -0.11 -5.92 3.54
CA GLU A 184 0.70 -4.74 3.85
C GLU A 184 -0.20 -3.55 4.20
N TYR A 185 0.31 -2.66 5.05
CA TYR A 185 -0.33 -1.39 5.40
C TYR A 185 0.66 -0.24 5.23
N TYR A 186 0.33 0.70 4.37
CA TYR A 186 1.14 1.87 4.07
C TYR A 186 0.57 3.09 4.80
N MET A 187 1.47 3.98 5.21
CA MET A 187 1.10 5.29 5.74
C MET A 187 2.22 6.29 5.46
N SER A 188 1.84 7.46 4.95
CA SER A 188 2.70 8.64 4.82
C SER A 188 1.98 9.84 5.45
N CYS A 189 2.71 10.68 6.17
CA CYS A 189 2.14 11.82 6.89
C CYS A 189 2.88 13.10 6.51
N ALA A 190 2.16 14.17 6.24
CA ALA A 190 2.71 15.50 6.00
C ALA A 190 2.28 16.45 7.12
N ASP A 191 3.22 17.25 7.62
CA ASP A 191 2.89 18.35 8.53
C ASP A 191 2.39 19.54 7.71
N ILE A 192 1.19 19.99 8.04
CA ILE A 192 0.47 21.01 7.30
C ILE A 192 -0.11 22.05 8.25
N LYS A 193 -0.31 23.25 7.72
CA LYS A 193 -1.12 24.30 8.33
C LYS A 193 -2.47 24.34 7.65
N ILE A 194 -3.53 24.46 8.44
CA ILE A 194 -4.88 24.70 7.93
C ILE A 194 -5.32 26.08 8.39
N THR A 195 -5.66 26.95 7.43
CA THR A 195 -6.45 28.14 7.68
C THR A 195 -7.91 27.73 7.68
N GLY A 196 -8.49 27.67 8.87
CA GLY A 196 -9.87 27.23 9.06
C GLY A 196 -10.87 28.38 9.05
N LYS A 197 -12.16 28.02 8.98
CA LYS A 197 -13.26 28.99 9.17
C LYS A 197 -13.59 29.21 10.65
N VAL A 198 -13.03 28.38 11.53
CA VAL A 198 -13.16 28.47 12.99
C VAL A 198 -11.77 28.72 13.59
N PRO A 199 -11.58 29.71 14.48
CA PRO A 199 -10.23 30.11 14.94
C PRO A 199 -9.42 29.00 15.63
N GLN A 200 -10.06 28.17 16.47
CA GLN A 200 -9.42 27.07 17.18
C GLN A 200 -10.43 25.95 17.45
N GLY A 201 -9.97 24.70 17.52
CA GLY A 201 -10.80 23.54 17.85
C GLY A 201 -10.16 22.23 17.43
N GLY A 202 -10.75 21.11 17.85
CA GLY A 202 -10.43 19.79 17.31
C GLY A 202 -11.11 19.54 15.97
N LEU A 203 -10.90 18.36 15.39
CA LEU A 203 -11.62 17.96 14.18
C LEU A 203 -13.15 18.04 14.39
N PRO A 204 -13.92 18.43 13.36
CA PRO A 204 -15.37 18.34 13.40
C PRO A 204 -15.83 16.93 13.82
N PRO A 205 -16.89 16.78 14.64
CA PRO A 205 -17.30 15.49 15.18
C PRO A 205 -17.51 14.39 14.12
N GLU A 206 -18.03 14.75 12.95
CA GLU A 206 -18.25 13.83 11.83
C GLU A 206 -16.94 13.28 11.24
N VAL A 207 -15.87 14.08 11.24
CA VAL A 207 -14.53 13.65 10.82
C VAL A 207 -13.84 12.89 11.97
N ALA A 208 -13.91 13.42 13.18
CA ALA A 208 -13.28 12.84 14.37
C ALA A 208 -13.80 11.43 14.72
N SER A 209 -15.08 11.16 14.43
CA SER A 209 -15.72 9.86 14.66
C SER A 209 -15.45 8.84 13.54
N THR A 210 -14.87 9.26 12.41
CA THR A 210 -14.55 8.36 11.30
C THR A 210 -13.11 7.86 11.42
N SER A 211 -12.92 6.68 12.02
CA SER A 211 -11.59 6.09 12.24
C SER A 211 -10.96 5.50 10.98
N LEU A 212 -9.62 5.44 10.98
CA LEU A 212 -8.82 4.66 10.02
C LEU A 212 -9.17 3.16 10.09
N ARG A 213 -9.14 2.49 8.94
CA ARG A 213 -9.23 1.03 8.85
C ARG A 213 -7.86 0.40 8.97
N LEU A 214 -7.34 0.42 10.19
CA LEU A 214 -6.05 -0.17 10.52
C LEU A 214 -6.07 -1.69 10.28
N ALA A 215 -5.08 -2.16 9.51
CA ALA A 215 -4.93 -3.56 9.13
C ALA A 215 -3.44 -3.91 8.98
N ASN A 216 -3.15 -5.20 8.82
CA ASN A 216 -1.84 -5.71 8.37
C ASN A 216 -0.63 -5.19 9.17
N MET A 217 -0.81 -5.00 10.47
CA MET A 217 0.23 -4.55 11.39
C MET A 217 0.08 -5.21 12.77
N PRO A 218 1.12 -5.22 13.64
CA PRO A 218 1.06 -5.90 14.92
C PRO A 218 -0.17 -5.49 15.76
N GLY A 219 -1.00 -6.49 16.11
CA GLY A 219 -2.22 -6.29 16.89
C GLY A 219 -3.49 -6.01 16.08
N TYR A 220 -3.41 -5.96 14.74
CA TYR A 220 -4.54 -5.67 13.85
C TYR A 220 -4.88 -6.86 12.93
N PRO A 221 -6.13 -6.95 12.44
CA PRO A 221 -6.52 -8.01 11.52
C PRO A 221 -5.75 -7.94 10.20
N TYR A 222 -5.67 -9.11 9.54
CA TYR A 222 -5.18 -9.19 8.17
C TYR A 222 -6.33 -8.98 7.20
N ASP A 223 -6.25 -7.92 6.39
CA ASP A 223 -7.27 -7.53 5.44
C ASP A 223 -6.68 -7.20 4.07
N TYR A 224 -7.46 -7.52 3.04
CA TYR A 224 -7.26 -7.04 1.68
C TYR A 224 -8.55 -6.36 1.25
N TYR A 225 -8.43 -5.28 0.48
CA TYR A 225 -9.58 -4.60 -0.12
C TYR A 225 -9.70 -4.96 -1.60
N PRO A 226 -10.91 -4.97 -2.18
CA PRO A 226 -11.05 -5.19 -3.62
C PRO A 226 -10.21 -4.21 -4.42
N GLY A 227 -9.49 -4.72 -5.43
CA GLY A 227 -8.71 -3.94 -6.39
C GLY A 227 -9.42 -3.77 -7.73
N ASP A 228 -8.80 -3.05 -8.66
CA ASP A 228 -9.30 -2.89 -10.03
C ASP A 228 -8.83 -3.99 -11.01
N GLY A 229 -7.88 -4.84 -10.58
CA GLY A 229 -7.40 -6.00 -11.34
C GLY A 229 -6.33 -5.69 -12.40
N PHE A 230 -5.77 -4.47 -12.42
CA PHE A 230 -4.76 -4.06 -13.41
C PHE A 230 -3.31 -4.38 -13.00
N GLY A 231 -3.09 -5.07 -11.88
CA GLY A 231 -1.74 -5.35 -11.39
C GLY A 231 -1.02 -4.05 -11.03
N ASN A 232 0.23 -3.91 -11.48
CA ASN A 232 1.01 -2.70 -11.26
C ASN A 232 0.91 -1.67 -12.41
N MET A 233 0.21 -2.00 -13.50
CA MET A 233 -0.03 -1.09 -14.62
C MET A 233 -1.10 -0.06 -14.28
N LYS A 234 -1.26 0.93 -15.16
CA LYS A 234 -2.30 1.97 -15.05
C LYS A 234 -3.68 1.35 -14.80
N GLY A 235 -4.26 1.73 -13.67
CA GLY A 235 -5.61 1.37 -13.28
C GLY A 235 -6.68 2.24 -13.93
N THR A 236 -7.91 2.11 -13.44
CA THR A 236 -9.04 2.92 -13.93
C THR A 236 -9.01 4.37 -13.45
N GLY A 237 -8.22 4.67 -12.40
CA GLY A 237 -8.21 5.95 -11.71
C GLY A 237 -9.46 6.17 -10.83
N PRO A 238 -9.61 7.36 -10.23
CA PRO A 238 -10.76 7.69 -9.39
C PRO A 238 -12.05 7.69 -10.22
N SER A 239 -13.09 6.99 -9.74
CA SER A 239 -14.37 6.98 -10.43
C SER A 239 -15.14 8.30 -10.24
N PRO A 240 -16.06 8.67 -11.15
CA PRO A 240 -16.90 9.85 -10.98
C PRO A 240 -17.68 9.88 -9.66
N GLU A 241 -18.15 8.73 -9.19
CA GLU A 241 -18.88 8.60 -7.92
C GLU A 241 -17.98 8.91 -6.71
N GLU A 242 -16.75 8.39 -6.71
CA GLU A 242 -15.78 8.67 -5.65
C GLU A 242 -15.32 10.12 -5.67
N LEU A 243 -15.11 10.70 -6.86
CA LEU A 243 -14.80 12.11 -7.00
C LEU A 243 -15.90 12.97 -6.38
N ASP A 244 -17.14 12.76 -6.80
CA ASP A 244 -18.32 13.47 -6.32
C ASP A 244 -18.48 13.31 -4.79
N ALA A 245 -18.31 12.10 -4.25
CA ALA A 245 -18.35 11.86 -2.82
C ALA A 245 -17.22 12.57 -2.05
N ASN A 246 -16.00 12.60 -2.59
CA ASN A 246 -14.86 13.32 -1.99
C ASN A 246 -14.95 14.85 -2.15
N MET A 247 -15.84 15.37 -3.01
CA MET A 247 -16.11 16.82 -3.14
C MET A 247 -17.24 17.32 -2.21
N ARG A 248 -18.14 16.44 -1.76
CA ARG A 248 -19.26 16.83 -0.88
C ARG A 248 -18.85 17.14 0.57
N GLY A 249 -17.69 16.66 1.01
CA GLY A 249 -17.12 16.97 2.32
C GLY A 249 -17.77 16.25 3.53
N ALA A 250 -16.96 16.13 4.59
CA ALA A 250 -17.28 15.74 5.97
C ALA A 250 -17.46 14.24 6.31
N THR A 251 -17.78 13.35 5.37
CA THR A 251 -17.61 11.89 5.56
C THR A 251 -17.15 11.26 4.26
N GLY A 252 -15.86 10.94 4.21
CA GLY A 252 -15.13 10.66 2.97
C GLY A 252 -15.67 9.52 2.13
N GLY A 253 -16.06 9.84 0.90
CA GLY A 253 -16.40 8.83 -0.11
C GLY A 253 -17.57 7.93 0.30
N PRO A 254 -18.00 6.99 -0.55
CA PRO A 254 -18.79 5.88 -0.05
C PRO A 254 -17.98 5.14 1.03
N ASP A 255 -18.49 5.05 2.27
CA ASP A 255 -18.88 3.75 2.82
C ASP A 255 -19.62 3.79 4.18
N PRO A 256 -20.86 3.30 4.28
CA PRO A 256 -21.42 2.88 5.56
C PRO A 256 -21.29 1.38 5.88
N ASN A 257 -20.96 0.47 4.93
CA ASN A 257 -21.04 -0.99 5.16
C ASN A 257 -20.24 -1.89 4.17
N SER A 258 -19.02 -1.54 3.76
CA SER A 258 -18.17 -2.48 3.01
C SER A 258 -17.58 -3.46 4.02
N PRO A 259 -17.97 -4.75 3.99
CA PRO A 259 -17.29 -5.74 4.80
C PRO A 259 -15.84 -5.87 4.30
N PRO A 260 -14.88 -6.30 5.14
CA PRO A 260 -13.64 -6.87 4.61
C PRO A 260 -14.00 -8.07 3.72
N LEU A 261 -13.99 -7.89 2.40
CA LEU A 261 -14.39 -8.90 1.43
C LEU A 261 -13.18 -9.52 0.74
N GLN A 262 -12.58 -10.49 1.43
CA GLN A 262 -12.51 -11.90 1.05
C GLN A 262 -11.44 -12.55 1.94
N ARG A 263 -11.89 -13.24 2.99
CA ARG A 263 -11.06 -14.30 3.58
C ARG A 263 -10.87 -15.33 2.46
N ARG A 264 -9.70 -15.38 1.81
CA ARG A 264 -9.39 -16.52 0.93
C ARG A 264 -9.59 -17.76 1.78
N ARG A 265 -10.68 -18.50 1.54
CA ARG A 265 -10.78 -19.87 2.03
C ARG A 265 -9.55 -20.55 1.46
N ARG A 266 -8.62 -20.97 2.32
CA ARG A 266 -7.70 -22.04 1.97
C ARG A 266 -8.59 -23.13 1.38
N SER A 267 -8.40 -23.43 0.11
CA SER A 267 -9.00 -24.59 -0.54
C SER A 267 -8.46 -25.83 0.19
N LEU A 268 -9.12 -26.19 1.27
CA LEU A 268 -8.98 -27.48 1.93
C LEU A 268 -10.15 -28.35 1.45
N ASP A 269 -9.75 -29.48 0.87
CA ASP A 269 -10.52 -30.68 0.55
C ASP A 269 -11.61 -30.63 -0.52
N SER A 270 -11.20 -31.03 -1.73
CA SER A 270 -12.02 -31.89 -2.60
C SER A 270 -11.34 -33.24 -2.83
N LYS A 271 -11.05 -33.99 -1.75
CA LYS A 271 -10.81 -35.44 -1.83
C LYS A 271 -11.64 -36.16 -0.77
N ASN A 272 -12.96 -36.14 -0.96
CA ASN A 272 -13.80 -37.26 -0.58
C ASN A 272 -15.06 -37.25 -1.45
N ARG A 273 -14.93 -37.80 -2.67
CA ARG A 273 -16.11 -38.31 -3.38
C ARG A 273 -16.44 -39.66 -2.75
N GLY A 274 -17.55 -39.69 -2.02
CA GLY A 274 -18.20 -40.92 -1.62
C GLY A 274 -18.52 -41.76 -2.86
N VAL A 275 -18.16 -43.03 -2.77
CA VAL A 275 -18.69 -44.08 -3.64
C VAL A 275 -20.05 -44.46 -3.06
N ASP A 276 -21.13 -43.93 -3.63
CA ASP A 276 -22.47 -44.53 -3.50
C ASP A 276 -22.79 -45.21 -4.84
N ARG A 277 -22.55 -46.52 -4.91
CA ARG A 277 -23.13 -47.39 -5.94
C ARG A 277 -24.32 -48.09 -5.33
N ARG A 278 -25.50 -47.51 -5.55
CA ARG A 278 -26.75 -48.26 -5.58
C ARG A 278 -26.74 -49.16 -6.80
N ASP A 279 -26.74 -50.47 -6.58
CA ASP A 279 -27.33 -51.41 -7.52
C ASP A 279 -28.31 -52.30 -6.76
N GLY A 280 -29.48 -52.50 -7.36
CA GLY A 280 -30.65 -53.10 -6.74
C GLY A 280 -30.87 -54.54 -7.16
N ARG A 281 -31.95 -55.09 -6.57
CA ARG A 281 -32.61 -56.39 -6.79
C ARG A 281 -31.98 -57.58 -6.06
N ARG A 282 -32.71 -58.62 -5.62
CA ARG A 282 -34.13 -58.93 -5.29
C ARG A 282 -34.11 -60.44 -5.02
N ALA A 283 -34.86 -60.91 -4.01
CA ALA A 283 -35.19 -62.33 -3.73
C ALA A 283 -33.97 -63.21 -3.34
N ILE A 284 -34.02 -64.13 -2.38
CA ILE A 284 -35.08 -64.93 -1.72
C ILE A 284 -34.71 -65.02 -0.24
#